data_AF-A0A7X3DIS4-F1
#
_entry.id   AF-A0A7X3DIS4-F1
#
_cell.length_a   1.000
_cell.length_b   1.000
_cell.length_c   1.000
_cell.angle_alpha   90.00
_cell.angle_beta   90.00
_cell.angle_gamma   90.00
#
_symmetry.space_group_name_H-M   'P 1'
#
loop_
_entity.id
_entity.type
_entity.pdbx_description
1 polymer ?
#
loop_
_entity_poly.entity_id
_entity_poly.type
_entity_poly.pdbx_seq_one_letter_code
_entity_poly.pdbx_strand_id
1 'polypeptide(L)'
;MKIGDILTIKPNFYTEYMGANDQPRQAQVIYIHPEGRFYVVEFRSDLGIPWRETFYPYTRRIADIADKSAPHLPHEKELAS
;
A
#
# COMPACT_ATOMS: atom_id res chain seq x y z
N MET A 1 2.16 -11.00 4.79
CA MET A 1 1.86 -9.67 5.39
C MET A 1 1.10 -9.91 6.68
N LYS A 2 1.53 -9.30 7.78
CA LYS A 2 0.88 -9.29 9.09
C LYS A 2 0.89 -7.86 9.65
N ILE A 3 0.02 -7.61 10.63
CA ILE A 3 0.04 -6.35 11.38
C ILE A 3 1.42 -6.19 12.03
N GLY A 4 2.00 -5.00 11.89
CA GLY A 4 3.34 -4.65 12.36
C GLY A 4 4.44 -4.76 11.30
N ASP A 5 4.21 -5.44 10.18
CA ASP A 5 5.20 -5.50 9.09
C ASP A 5 5.47 -4.10 8.52
N ILE A 6 6.73 -3.85 8.11
CA ILE A 6 7.12 -2.64 7.39
C ILE A 6 7.19 -2.97 5.89
N LEU A 7 6.42 -2.25 5.09
CA LEU A 7 6.40 -2.33 3.63
C LEU A 7 7.14 -1.13 3.04
N THR A 8 7.73 -1.31 1.86
CA THR A 8 8.29 -0.20 1.05
C THR A 8 7.38 0.01 -0.15
N ILE A 9 6.45 0.96 -0.06
CA ILE A 9 5.37 1.14 -1.04
C ILE A 9 5.18 2.62 -1.36
N LYS A 10 4.61 2.91 -2.54
CA LYS A 10 4.31 4.28 -2.95
C LYS A 10 2.99 4.75 -2.31
N PRO A 11 2.95 5.92 -1.66
CA PRO A 11 1.70 6.51 -1.19
C PRO A 11 0.77 6.90 -2.36
N ASN A 12 -0.54 6.76 -2.16
CA ASN A 12 -1.57 7.23 -3.08
C ASN A 12 -1.85 8.74 -2.95
N PHE A 13 -1.60 9.31 -1.78
CA PHE A 13 -1.97 10.69 -1.48
C PHE A 13 -1.01 11.71 -2.12
N TYR A 14 -1.55 12.56 -3.00
CA TYR A 14 -0.83 13.66 -3.65
C TYR A 14 -1.18 14.99 -2.95
N THR A 15 -0.22 15.60 -2.26
CA THR A 15 -0.33 17.02 -1.88
C THR A 15 0.96 17.75 -2.17
N GLU A 16 0.80 18.99 -2.60
CA GLU A 16 1.83 19.94 -3.02
C GLU A 16 2.84 20.25 -1.90
N TYR A 17 2.50 19.91 -0.66
CA TYR A 17 3.29 20.15 0.56
C TYR A 17 4.30 19.04 0.91
N MET A 18 4.28 17.90 0.22
CA MET A 18 5.02 16.68 0.63
C MET A 18 6.25 16.35 -0.23
N GLY A 19 6.71 17.29 -1.07
CA GLY A 19 7.83 17.05 -1.99
C GLY A 19 7.52 15.90 -2.96
N ALA A 20 8.51 15.43 -3.72
CA ALA A 20 8.32 14.41 -4.75
C ALA A 20 7.74 13.09 -4.19
N ASN A 21 6.42 12.96 -4.16
CA ASN A 21 5.64 11.80 -3.68
C ASN A 21 5.67 10.60 -4.65
N ASP A 22 6.61 10.59 -5.59
CA ASP A 22 6.72 9.52 -6.59
C ASP A 22 7.60 8.35 -6.13
N GLN A 23 8.27 8.48 -4.99
CA GLN A 23 9.17 7.45 -4.47
C GLN A 23 8.50 6.52 -3.45
N PRO A 24 8.79 5.21 -3.47
CA PRO A 24 8.41 4.30 -2.40
C PRO A 24 8.93 4.75 -1.04
N ARG A 25 8.08 4.67 -0.01
CA ARG A 25 8.41 5.01 1.38
C ARG A 25 8.06 3.85 2.30
N GLN A 26 8.66 3.85 3.50
CA GLN A 26 8.33 2.88 4.53
C GLN A 26 6.94 3.14 5.11
N ALA A 27 6.15 2.08 5.22
CA ALA A 27 4.81 2.11 5.79
C ALA A 27 4.60 0.90 6.71
N GLN A 28 4.07 1.10 7.90
CA GLN A 28 3.74 0.01 8.81
C GLN A 28 2.32 -0.50 8.56
N VAL A 29 2.13 -1.80 8.45
CA VAL A 29 0.79 -2.40 8.38
C VAL A 29 0.12 -2.29 9.74
N ILE A 30 -0.96 -1.53 9.83
CA ILE A 30 -1.69 -1.30 11.10
C ILE A 30 -3.02 -2.04 11.16
N TYR A 31 -3.55 -2.47 10.01
CA TYR A 31 -4.79 -3.24 9.95
C TYR A 31 -4.80 -4.15 8.71
N ILE A 32 -5.34 -5.34 8.88
CA ILE A 32 -5.65 -6.26 7.79
C ILE A 32 -7.12 -6.65 7.94
N HIS A 33 -7.91 -6.49 6.89
CA HIS A 33 -9.29 -6.93 6.91
C HIS A 33 -9.33 -8.46 7.11
N PRO A 34 -10.18 -9.02 8.00
CA PRO A 34 -10.16 -10.44 8.34
C PRO A 34 -10.40 -11.36 7.13
N GLU A 35 -11.24 -10.93 6.18
CA GLU A 35 -11.49 -11.63 4.91
C GLU A 35 -10.46 -11.29 3.80
N GLY A 36 -9.37 -10.58 4.11
CA GLY A 36 -8.34 -10.21 3.14
C GLY A 36 -8.77 -9.19 2.08
N ARG A 37 -9.83 -8.41 2.32
CA ARG A 37 -10.41 -7.49 1.30
C ARG A 37 -9.60 -6.23 1.05
N PHE A 38 -8.89 -5.76 2.07
CA PHE A 38 -8.02 -4.57 2.06
C PHE A 38 -7.10 -4.61 3.28
N TYR A 39 -6.09 -3.75 3.29
CA TYR A 39 -5.23 -3.50 4.44
C TYR A 39 -4.97 -2.01 4.58
N VAL A 40 -4.63 -1.57 5.78
CA VAL A 40 -4.29 -0.16 6.06
C VAL A 40 -2.85 -0.10 6.51
N VAL A 41 -2.12 0.85 5.94
CA VAL A 41 -0.76 1.18 6.37
C VAL A 41 -0.72 2.57 6.99
N GLU A 42 0.24 2.79 7.89
CA GLU A 42 0.61 4.10 8.38
C GLU A 42 1.99 4.47 7.81
N PHE A 43 2.06 5.56 7.08
CA PHE A 43 3.30 6.21 6.69
C PHE A 43 3.64 7.31 7.69
N ARG A 44 4.88 7.80 7.64
CA ARG A 44 5.32 8.99 8.36
C ARG A 44 6.02 9.95 7.43
N SER A 45 5.72 11.24 7.60
CA SER A 45 6.41 12.29 6.84
C SER A 45 7.83 12.45 7.36
N ASP A 46 8.65 13.21 6.65
CA ASP A 46 10.01 13.52 7.10
C ASP A 46 10.00 14.31 8.43
N LEU A 47 8.86 14.95 8.77
CA LEU A 47 8.60 15.62 10.05
C LEU A 47 7.98 14.68 11.12
N GLY A 48 7.82 13.39 10.82
CA GLY A 48 7.25 12.39 11.73
C GLY A 48 5.72 12.41 11.86
N ILE A 49 5.02 13.29 11.16
CA ILE A 49 3.54 13.34 11.16
C ILE A 49 3.02 12.07 10.45
N PRO A 50 2.16 11.26 11.10
CA PRO A 50 1.62 10.05 10.51
C PRO A 50 0.46 10.36 9.57
N TRP A 51 0.34 9.57 8.49
CA TRP A 51 -0.89 9.48 7.72
C TRP A 51 -1.17 8.03 7.34
N ARG A 52 -2.45 7.71 7.07
CA ARG A 52 -2.91 6.34 6.84
C ARG A 52 -3.56 6.22 5.49
N GLU A 53 -3.30 5.09 4.83
CA GLU A 53 -3.88 4.79 3.54
C GLU A 53 -4.38 3.35 3.49
N THR A 54 -5.49 3.17 2.78
CA THR A 54 -6.07 1.86 2.51
C THR A 54 -5.57 1.36 1.17
N PHE A 55 -5.08 0.13 1.14
CA PHE A 55 -4.65 -0.56 -0.06
C PHE A 55 -5.49 -1.82 -0.26
N TYR A 56 -5.70 -2.19 -1.52
CA TYR A 56 -6.41 -3.39 -1.91
C TYR A 56 -5.40 -4.40 -2.49
N PRO A 57 -5.49 -5.71 -2.14
CA PRO A 57 -4.65 -6.73 -2.75
C PRO A 57 -4.81 -6.78 -4.27
N TYR A 58 -3.75 -7.18 -4.97
CA TYR A 58 -3.70 -7.17 -6.43
C TYR A 58 -4.77 -8.08 -7.07
N THR A 59 -5.16 -9.15 -6.36
CA THR A 59 -6.20 -10.11 -6.79
C THR A 59 -7.60 -9.49 -6.95
N ARG A 60 -7.80 -8.23 -6.55
CA ARG A 60 -9.07 -7.51 -6.67
C ARG A 60 -9.16 -6.56 -7.87
N ARG A 61 -8.24 -6.61 -8.84
CA ARG A 61 -8.38 -5.85 -10.09
C ARG A 61 -9.73 -6.17 -10.75
N ILE A 62 -10.64 -5.20 -10.77
CA ILE A 62 -11.78 -5.18 -11.68
C ILE A 62 -11.16 -5.21 -13.09
N ALA A 63 -11.63 -6.11 -13.96
CA ALA A 63 -10.99 -6.47 -15.22
C ALA A 63 -10.60 -5.27 -16.13
N ASP A 64 -11.20 -4.10 -15.92
CA ASP A 64 -11.02 -2.91 -16.74
C ASP A 64 -10.46 -1.68 -15.99
N ILE A 65 -10.01 -1.82 -14.74
CA ILE A 65 -9.33 -0.75 -13.98
C ILE A 65 -7.97 -1.27 -13.51
N ALA A 66 -6.91 -0.91 -14.25
CA ALA A 66 -5.54 -1.18 -13.86
C ALA A 66 -5.11 -0.22 -12.75
N ASP A 67 -5.52 -0.49 -11.51
CA ASP A 67 -4.92 0.16 -10.35
C ASP A 67 -3.43 -0.29 -10.27
N LYS A 68 -2.54 0.67 -10.52
CA LYS A 68 -1.06 0.51 -10.48
C LYS A 68 -0.46 0.99 -9.16
N SER A 69 -1.29 1.41 -8.20
CA SER A 69 -0.80 1.95 -6.93
C SER A 69 -0.35 0.87 -5.95
N ALA A 70 -0.94 -0.33 -6.01
CA ALA A 70 -0.59 -1.43 -5.14
C ALA A 70 0.62 -2.20 -5.72
N PRO A 71 1.71 -2.39 -4.93
CA PRO A 71 2.81 -3.24 -5.36
C PRO A 71 2.38 -4.70 -5.38
N HIS A 72 2.91 -5.46 -6.35
CA HIS A 72 2.76 -6.91 -6.38
C HIS A 72 3.41 -7.53 -5.15
N LEU A 73 2.64 -8.29 -4.39
CA LEU A 73 3.17 -9.07 -3.29
C LEU A 73 3.80 -10.38 -3.83
N PRO A 74 4.87 -10.91 -3.20
CA PRO A 74 5.61 -12.06 -3.73
C PRO A 74 4.76 -13.32 -4.00
N HIS A 75 3.69 -13.54 -3.25
CA HIS A 75 2.79 -14.70 -3.38
C HIS A 75 1.76 -14.56 -4.51
N GLU A 76 1.65 -13.38 -5.13
CA GLU A 76 0.70 -13.14 -6.23
C GLU A 76 1.30 -13.52 -7.60
N LYS A 77 2.61 -13.84 -7.65
CA LYS A 77 3.27 -14.37 -8.86
C LYS A 77 3.02 -15.85 -9.11
N GLU A 78 2.67 -16.63 -8.08
CA GLU A 78 2.46 -18.09 -8.22
C GLU A 78 1.11 -18.47 -8.83
N LEU A 79 0.13 -17.56 -8.87
CA LEU A 79 -1.19 -17.81 -9.45
C LEU A 79 -1.27 -17.58 -10.97
N ALA A 80 -0.13 -17.27 -11.62
CA ALA A 80 -0.04 -16.97 -13.05
C ALA A 80 0.85 -17.94 -13.84
N SER A 81 1.12 -19.15 -13.30
CA SER A 81 1.84 -20.23 -14.02
C SER A 81 0.98 -21.49 -14.12
#